data_AF-A0A024G8N3-F1
#
_entry.id   AF-A0A024G8N3-F1
#
_cell.length_a   1.000
_cell.length_b   1.000
_cell.length_c   1.000
_cell.angle_alpha   90.00
_cell.angle_beta   90.00
_cell.angle_gamma   90.00
#
_symmetry.space_group_name_H-M   'P 1'
#
loop_
_entity.id
_entity.type
_entity.pdbx_description
1 polymer ?
#
loop_
_entity_poly.entity_id
_entity_poly.type
_entity_poly.pdbx_seq_one_letter_code
_entity_poly.pdbx_strand_id
1 'polypeptide(L)'
;MKAFSSKTYAALVLGVLQARHHFVAATLDLTVNIRPEIRLENDNLVLHSIDLMEKYTVLIDSGHISRRTAKVTSEEEFKRGGKGSVNSMTGSASHKTGKMRNDFNGDLSRSLLENSSTADQLLAHNLEDKSSIWHVDTIVTENLNTVLHTTGWKLLGSLLIEWFKIKLLYAFENRVFMERKAYVKRHDGVYSHAWTAEKGYVFEIGLPEPIHPGSAREDDQFLRVTVDRGSSEQFPAKMRVDLDTETVSIPPPLYRSCQRDLNILHFWVAKDGNGNAVFQGAYSSINDLAIMHPCELPKMAITVRIPDAGSFRINLSAYTVYDEGICTFLIMQSKDDALVLGAPILESCSVIIRNTNRELAYQFLCRD
;
A
#
# COMPACT_ATOMS: atom_id res chain seq x y z
N MET A 1 -3.96 -5.32 -44.51
CA MET A 1 -3.52 -5.16 -43.10
C MET A 1 -4.71 -5.49 -42.22
N LYS A 2 -4.61 -6.52 -41.37
CA LYS A 2 -5.69 -6.89 -40.44
C LYS A 2 -5.69 -5.89 -39.30
N ALA A 3 -6.78 -5.13 -39.16
CA ALA A 3 -7.03 -4.28 -38.00
C ALA A 3 -7.15 -5.20 -36.77
N PHE A 4 -6.08 -5.33 -36.00
CA PHE A 4 -6.18 -5.86 -34.66
C PHE A 4 -6.99 -4.86 -33.84
N SER A 5 -8.16 -5.32 -33.39
CA SER A 5 -9.17 -4.56 -32.69
C SER A 5 -8.57 -3.82 -31.50
N SER A 6 -8.71 -2.50 -31.46
CA SER A 6 -8.38 -1.63 -30.31
C SER A 6 -9.01 -2.10 -28.99
N LYS A 7 -10.05 -2.95 -29.03
CA LYS A 7 -10.65 -3.58 -27.85
C LYS A 7 -9.73 -4.61 -27.18
N THR A 8 -8.86 -5.28 -27.93
CA THR A 8 -7.92 -6.28 -27.39
C THR A 8 -6.81 -5.60 -26.59
N TYR A 9 -6.33 -4.44 -27.05
CA TYR A 9 -5.37 -3.62 -26.31
C TYR A 9 -5.98 -3.03 -25.04
N ALA A 10 -7.21 -2.53 -25.09
CA ALA A 10 -7.91 -2.06 -23.89
C ALA A 10 -8.08 -3.18 -22.84
N ALA A 11 -8.41 -4.40 -23.26
CA ALA A 11 -8.54 -5.55 -22.35
C ALA A 11 -7.19 -5.99 -21.74
N LEU A 12 -6.10 -5.96 -22.51
CA LEU A 12 -4.75 -6.25 -22.01
C LEU A 12 -4.26 -5.15 -21.05
N VAL A 13 -4.47 -3.88 -21.38
CA VAL A 13 -4.08 -2.75 -20.51
C VAL A 13 -4.89 -2.76 -19.21
N LEU A 14 -6.20 -3.00 -19.27
CA LEU A 14 -7.04 -3.12 -18.08
C LEU A 14 -6.68 -4.35 -17.23
N GLY A 15 -6.38 -5.49 -17.86
CA GLY A 15 -5.96 -6.71 -17.16
C GLY A 15 -4.60 -6.58 -16.46
N VAL A 16 -3.63 -5.93 -17.11
CA VAL A 16 -2.31 -5.64 -16.52
C VAL A 16 -2.42 -4.66 -15.35
N LEU A 17 -3.32 -3.67 -15.43
CA LEU A 17 -3.52 -2.68 -14.37
C LEU A 17 -4.31 -3.24 -13.17
N GLN A 18 -5.30 -4.11 -13.40
CA GLN A 18 -6.01 -4.79 -12.31
C GLN A 18 -5.11 -5.82 -11.61
N ALA A 19 -4.26 -6.53 -12.36
CA ALA A 19 -3.21 -7.37 -11.79
C ALA A 19 -2.19 -6.54 -10.98
N ARG A 20 -1.84 -5.33 -11.43
CA ARG A 20 -1.03 -4.38 -10.64
C ARG A 20 -1.70 -4.01 -9.33
N HIS A 21 -3.00 -3.72 -9.31
CA HIS A 21 -3.70 -3.37 -8.07
C HIS A 21 -3.73 -4.52 -7.05
N HIS A 22 -4.00 -5.75 -7.51
CA HIS A 22 -3.94 -6.92 -6.63
C HIS A 22 -2.50 -7.22 -6.17
N PHE A 23 -1.51 -7.00 -7.04
CA PHE A 23 -0.10 -7.12 -6.70
C PHE A 23 0.33 -6.07 -5.68
N VAL A 24 -0.07 -4.81 -5.86
CA VAL A 24 0.30 -3.73 -4.95
C VAL A 24 -0.41 -3.88 -3.61
N ALA A 25 -1.71 -4.18 -3.59
CA ALA A 25 -2.42 -4.54 -2.36
C ALA A 25 -1.73 -5.72 -1.63
N ALA A 26 -1.33 -6.77 -2.35
CA ALA A 26 -0.60 -7.90 -1.76
C ALA A 26 0.83 -7.57 -1.29
N THR A 27 1.52 -6.62 -1.93
CA THR A 27 2.83 -6.13 -1.47
C THR A 27 2.72 -5.18 -0.27
N LEU A 28 1.56 -4.54 -0.11
CA LEU A 28 1.30 -3.60 0.97
C LEU A 28 0.73 -4.30 2.20
N ASP A 29 -0.12 -5.32 2.06
CA ASP A 29 -0.88 -5.89 3.17
C ASP A 29 -0.11 -6.86 4.09
N LEU A 30 -0.67 -7.08 5.29
CA LEU A 30 -0.11 -7.98 6.29
C LEU A 30 -0.32 -9.42 5.85
N THR A 31 0.77 -10.12 5.59
CA THR A 31 0.72 -11.56 5.43
C THR A 31 0.39 -12.21 6.76
N VAL A 32 -0.60 -13.11 6.76
CA VAL A 32 -1.02 -13.87 7.94
C VAL A 32 -0.91 -15.37 7.69
N ASN A 33 -0.48 -16.08 8.72
CA ASN A 33 -0.40 -17.54 8.76
C ASN A 33 -1.56 -18.09 9.58
N ILE A 34 -2.32 -19.03 9.01
CA ILE A 34 -3.47 -19.64 9.68
C ILE A 34 -3.14 -21.08 10.07
N ARG A 35 -3.41 -21.44 11.32
CA ARG A 35 -3.19 -22.77 11.88
C ARG A 35 -4.46 -23.31 12.56
N PRO A 36 -4.95 -24.51 12.23
CA PRO A 36 -4.45 -25.41 11.19
C PRO A 36 -4.55 -24.80 9.79
N GLU A 37 -3.74 -25.34 8.87
CA GLU A 37 -3.61 -24.82 7.51
C GLU A 37 -4.93 -25.00 6.75
N ILE A 38 -5.36 -23.93 6.07
CA ILE A 38 -6.55 -23.92 5.22
C ILE A 38 -6.17 -24.23 3.78
N ARG A 39 -7.05 -24.92 3.05
CA ARG A 39 -6.79 -25.27 1.65
C ARG A 39 -7.10 -24.11 0.73
N LEU A 40 -6.15 -23.80 -0.14
CA LEU A 40 -6.28 -22.84 -1.23
C LEU A 40 -6.27 -23.62 -2.55
N GLU A 41 -7.24 -23.38 -3.43
CA GLU A 41 -7.31 -24.00 -4.76
C GLU A 41 -7.33 -22.90 -5.83
N ASN A 42 -6.34 -22.90 -6.74
CA ASN A 42 -6.23 -21.93 -7.83
C ASN A 42 -6.34 -20.47 -7.34
N ASP A 43 -5.57 -20.13 -6.30
CA ASP A 43 -5.56 -18.81 -5.64
C ASP A 43 -6.90 -18.40 -4.99
N ASN A 44 -7.89 -19.29 -4.96
CA ASN A 44 -9.17 -19.08 -4.29
C ASN A 44 -9.24 -19.88 -2.99
N LEU A 45 -9.74 -19.22 -1.94
CA LEU A 45 -10.00 -19.87 -0.68
C LEU A 45 -11.20 -20.83 -0.80
N VAL A 46 -10.97 -22.10 -0.45
CA VAL A 46 -12.06 -23.08 -0.34
C VAL A 46 -12.72 -22.91 1.03
N LEU A 47 -13.65 -21.96 1.17
CA LEU A 47 -14.32 -21.68 2.44
C LEU A 47 -14.97 -22.92 3.09
N HIS A 48 -15.41 -23.89 2.28
CA HIS A 48 -15.99 -25.15 2.76
C HIS A 48 -14.97 -26.10 3.41
N SER A 49 -13.67 -25.84 3.29
CA SER A 49 -12.63 -26.63 3.95
C SER A 49 -12.36 -26.20 5.40
N ILE A 50 -12.96 -25.11 5.86
CA ILE A 50 -12.80 -24.61 7.24
C ILE A 50 -13.85 -25.29 8.12
N ASP A 51 -13.42 -26.06 9.12
CA ASP A 51 -14.32 -26.67 10.09
C ASP A 51 -14.88 -25.59 11.03
N LEU A 52 -16.21 -25.46 11.08
CA LEU A 52 -16.91 -24.42 11.84
C LEU A 52 -16.63 -24.44 13.35
N MET A 53 -16.36 -25.63 13.90
CA MET A 53 -16.18 -25.86 15.33
C MET A 53 -14.70 -25.94 15.74
N GLU A 54 -13.80 -26.07 14.79
CA GLU A 54 -12.37 -26.10 15.04
C GLU A 54 -11.84 -24.70 15.41
N LYS A 55 -10.82 -24.66 16.27
CA LYS A 55 -10.13 -23.42 16.65
C LYS A 55 -8.94 -23.17 15.73
N TYR A 56 -8.98 -22.03 15.06
CA TYR A 56 -7.91 -21.54 14.22
C TYR A 56 -7.13 -20.45 14.95
N THR A 57 -5.83 -20.40 14.71
CA THR A 57 -4.92 -19.34 15.11
C THR A 57 -4.48 -18.60 13.86
N VAL A 58 -4.85 -17.32 13.75
CA VAL A 58 -4.40 -16.40 12.72
C VAL A 58 -3.23 -15.61 13.30
N LEU A 59 -2.03 -15.73 12.73
CA LEU A 59 -0.81 -15.09 13.21
C LEU A 59 -0.25 -14.17 12.15
N ILE A 60 0.19 -12.97 12.54
CA ILE A 60 0.94 -12.08 11.63
C ILE A 60 2.28 -12.73 11.32
N ASP A 61 2.66 -12.73 10.04
CA ASP A 61 3.92 -13.30 9.61
C ASP A 61 5.12 -12.58 10.25
N SER A 62 6.15 -13.37 10.59
CA SER A 62 7.35 -12.86 11.26
C SER A 62 8.11 -11.81 10.45
N GLY A 63 7.97 -11.80 9.12
CA GLY A 63 8.57 -10.81 8.23
C GLY A 63 8.09 -9.37 8.49
N HIS A 64 6.89 -9.22 9.05
CA HIS A 64 6.31 -7.92 9.42
C HIS A 64 6.66 -7.48 10.85
N ILE A 65 7.31 -8.34 11.66
CA ILE A 65 7.58 -8.07 13.08
C ILE A 65 9.06 -7.77 13.30
N SER A 66 9.33 -6.55 13.75
CA SER A 66 10.69 -6.12 14.09
C SER A 66 11.31 -7.07 15.11
N ARG A 67 12.57 -7.47 14.88
CA ARG A 67 13.38 -8.39 15.72
C ARG A 67 13.05 -9.88 15.65
N ARG A 68 11.92 -10.31 15.07
CA ARG A 68 11.70 -11.75 14.80
C ARG A 68 12.54 -12.25 13.62
N THR A 69 12.82 -11.37 12.66
CA THR A 69 13.63 -11.64 11.47
C THR A 69 15.12 -11.90 11.74
N ALA A 70 15.61 -11.67 12.97
CA ALA A 70 17.01 -11.89 13.33
C ALA A 70 17.33 -13.30 13.86
N LYS A 71 16.35 -14.22 13.95
CA LYS A 71 16.52 -15.49 14.67
C LYS A 71 16.26 -16.80 13.91
N VAL A 72 15.94 -16.76 12.61
CA VAL A 72 15.56 -17.98 11.87
C VAL A 72 16.67 -18.56 10.97
N THR A 73 17.87 -17.96 10.92
CA THR A 73 18.96 -18.45 10.04
C THR A 73 20.29 -18.78 10.73
N SER A 74 20.37 -18.92 12.06
CA SER A 74 21.69 -19.17 12.70
C SER A 74 21.76 -20.20 13.83
N GLU A 75 20.69 -20.92 14.19
CA GLU A 75 20.78 -21.94 15.25
C GLU A 75 20.71 -23.41 14.77
N GLU A 76 20.30 -23.70 13.53
CA GLU A 76 20.31 -25.08 13.00
C GLU A 76 21.53 -25.43 12.12
N GLU A 77 22.26 -24.45 11.56
CA GLU A 77 23.46 -24.73 10.76
C GLU A 77 24.78 -24.72 11.56
N PHE A 78 24.79 -24.23 12.81
CA PHE A 78 26.03 -24.13 13.59
C PHE A 78 26.40 -25.36 14.43
N LYS A 79 25.71 -26.49 14.26
CA LYS A 79 26.04 -27.77 14.93
C LYS A 79 26.49 -28.91 14.02
N ARG A 80 26.76 -28.68 12.72
CA ARG A 80 27.37 -29.71 11.86
C ARG A 80 28.47 -29.16 10.96
N GLY A 81 29.72 -29.33 11.42
CA GLY A 81 30.95 -29.35 10.61
C GLY A 81 31.37 -27.98 10.08
N GLY A 82 32.54 -27.43 10.41
CA GLY A 82 33.82 -28.09 10.47
C GLY A 82 34.74 -27.42 9.45
N LYS A 83 35.65 -26.58 9.96
CA LYS A 83 36.93 -26.14 9.38
C LYS A 83 36.98 -25.89 7.86
N GLY A 84 37.16 -24.63 7.47
CA GLY A 84 37.83 -24.37 6.19
C GLY A 84 37.76 -22.94 5.66
N SER A 85 38.85 -22.21 5.86
CA SER A 85 39.42 -21.24 4.92
C SER A 85 38.75 -19.88 4.69
N VAL A 86 39.40 -18.90 5.31
CA VAL A 86 39.66 -17.54 4.85
C VAL A 86 40.06 -17.51 3.35
N ASN A 87 39.41 -16.68 2.52
CA ASN A 87 40.05 -15.58 1.76
C ASN A 87 39.15 -14.86 0.73
N SER A 88 39.44 -13.56 0.65
CA SER A 88 39.42 -12.62 -0.49
C SER A 88 38.13 -12.18 -1.19
N MET A 89 37.89 -10.87 -1.05
CA MET A 89 37.40 -9.96 -2.09
C MET A 89 37.95 -10.29 -3.48
N THR A 90 37.10 -10.21 -4.50
CA THR A 90 37.31 -9.43 -5.73
C THR A 90 36.03 -9.44 -6.56
N GLY A 91 35.70 -8.29 -7.16
CA GLY A 91 34.49 -8.11 -7.95
C GLY A 91 34.56 -8.74 -9.34
N SER A 92 33.40 -8.86 -9.97
CA SER A 92 33.21 -8.66 -11.41
C SER A 92 31.73 -8.56 -11.74
N ALA A 93 31.41 -7.53 -12.50
CA ALA A 93 30.14 -7.36 -13.19
C ALA A 93 29.95 -8.47 -14.23
N SER A 94 28.72 -8.95 -14.39
CA SER A 94 28.27 -9.62 -15.62
C SER A 94 26.75 -9.62 -15.68
N HIS A 95 26.20 -8.75 -16.54
CA HIS A 95 24.88 -8.89 -17.12
C HIS A 95 24.59 -10.34 -17.56
N LYS A 96 23.43 -10.88 -17.19
CA LYS A 96 22.76 -11.92 -17.97
C LYS A 96 21.26 -11.64 -18.05
N THR A 97 20.86 -11.23 -19.24
CA THR A 97 19.52 -11.18 -19.80
C THR A 97 18.89 -12.59 -19.76
N GLY A 98 17.81 -12.74 -18.99
CA GLY A 98 16.95 -13.92 -19.01
C GLY A 98 15.74 -13.68 -19.91
N LYS A 99 15.78 -14.23 -21.13
CA LYS A 99 14.64 -14.35 -22.05
C LYS A 99 13.59 -15.29 -21.42
N MET A 100 12.43 -14.76 -21.03
CA MET A 100 11.28 -15.61 -20.70
C MET A 100 10.49 -15.94 -21.98
N ARG A 101 10.22 -17.22 -22.15
CA ARG A 101 9.68 -17.88 -23.34
C ARG A 101 8.16 -17.91 -23.20
N ASN A 102 7.45 -17.29 -24.15
CA ASN A 102 5.99 -17.36 -24.27
C ASN A 102 5.60 -18.74 -24.79
N ASP A 103 4.93 -19.53 -23.96
CA ASP A 103 4.08 -20.65 -24.39
C ASP A 103 2.76 -20.58 -23.60
N PHE A 104 1.86 -19.71 -24.04
CA PHE A 104 0.45 -19.69 -23.60
C PHE A 104 -0.40 -20.29 -24.73
N ASN A 105 -0.78 -21.56 -24.58
CA ASN A 105 -1.87 -22.17 -25.33
C ASN A 105 -3.15 -22.07 -24.51
N GLY A 106 -4.26 -21.81 -25.21
CA GLY A 106 -5.52 -21.32 -24.66
C GLY A 106 -6.27 -22.29 -23.77
N ASP A 107 -7.02 -21.73 -22.82
CA ASP A 107 -8.50 -21.79 -22.79
C ASP A 107 -8.99 -21.19 -21.46
N LEU A 108 -9.17 -19.87 -21.38
CA LEU A 108 -9.87 -19.27 -20.23
C LEU A 108 -10.63 -18.01 -20.67
N SER A 109 -11.89 -18.19 -21.03
CA SER A 109 -12.90 -17.16 -20.86
C SER A 109 -14.28 -17.80 -20.70
N ARG A 110 -14.54 -18.28 -19.48
CA ARG A 110 -15.91 -18.31 -18.95
C ARG A 110 -16.02 -17.23 -17.88
N SER A 111 -16.67 -16.15 -18.30
CA SER A 111 -17.15 -15.05 -17.48
C SER A 111 -18.11 -15.58 -16.42
N LEU A 112 -17.78 -15.31 -15.15
CA LEU A 112 -18.69 -15.36 -14.03
C LEU A 112 -18.59 -14.03 -13.30
N LEU A 113 -19.39 -13.06 -13.74
CA LEU A 113 -20.33 -12.35 -12.87
C LEU A 113 -21.13 -11.36 -13.71
N GLU A 114 -22.43 -11.63 -13.72
CA GLU A 114 -23.48 -10.74 -14.17
C GLU A 114 -23.45 -9.40 -13.42
N ASN A 115 -23.72 -8.36 -14.19
CA ASN A 115 -24.24 -7.04 -13.81
C ASN A 115 -24.73 -6.90 -12.35
N SER A 116 -24.14 -5.96 -11.61
CA SER A 116 -24.94 -4.93 -10.94
C SER A 116 -24.10 -3.68 -10.66
N SER A 117 -24.32 -2.67 -11.47
CA SER A 117 -23.89 -1.29 -11.28
C SER A 117 -24.57 -0.68 -10.06
N THR A 118 -24.10 -1.00 -8.85
CA THR A 118 -24.51 -0.32 -7.60
C THR A 118 -23.60 -0.63 -6.40
N ALA A 119 -22.63 -1.54 -6.50
CA ALA A 119 -21.83 -1.98 -5.36
C ALA A 119 -20.74 -0.98 -4.90
N ASP A 120 -20.25 -0.11 -5.78
CA ASP A 120 -19.12 0.79 -5.47
C ASP A 120 -19.50 1.99 -4.58
N GLN A 121 -20.79 2.26 -4.39
CA GLN A 121 -21.26 3.33 -3.49
C GLN A 121 -21.50 2.87 -2.04
N LEU A 122 -21.49 1.56 -1.77
CA LEU A 122 -21.74 1.02 -0.42
C LEU A 122 -20.46 0.64 0.35
N LEU A 123 -19.32 0.52 -0.34
CA LEU A 123 -18.06 0.08 0.29
C LEU A 123 -17.31 1.20 1.03
N ALA A 124 -17.57 2.47 0.72
CA ALA A 124 -16.84 3.60 1.31
C ALA A 124 -17.49 4.16 2.60
N HIS A 125 -18.71 3.77 2.96
CA HIS A 125 -19.46 4.38 4.07
C HIS A 125 -19.97 3.42 5.17
N ASN A 126 -19.53 2.16 5.24
CA ASN A 126 -20.04 1.20 6.24
C ASN A 126 -18.97 0.28 6.87
N LEU A 127 -17.76 0.78 7.10
CA LEU A 127 -16.76 0.09 7.94
C LEU A 127 -16.68 0.66 9.38
N GLU A 128 -17.39 1.74 9.68
CA GLU A 128 -17.27 2.45 10.96
C GLU A 128 -17.97 1.75 12.14
N ASP A 129 -18.90 0.82 11.91
CA ASP A 129 -19.58 0.09 13.00
C ASP A 129 -19.48 -1.44 12.88
N LYS A 130 -18.24 -1.94 12.75
CA LYS A 130 -17.91 -3.39 12.81
C LYS A 130 -17.16 -3.74 14.08
N SER A 131 -17.54 -3.15 15.21
CA SER A 131 -16.92 -3.46 16.52
C SER A 131 -17.07 -4.93 16.90
N SER A 132 -18.20 -5.55 16.55
CA SER A 132 -18.55 -6.93 16.88
C SER A 132 -17.73 -8.00 16.14
N ILE A 133 -17.20 -7.69 14.96
CA ILE A 133 -16.47 -8.63 14.11
C ILE A 133 -15.10 -9.03 14.68
N TRP A 134 -14.55 -8.19 15.57
CA TRP A 134 -13.32 -8.46 16.29
C TRP A 134 -13.56 -9.17 17.63
N HIS A 135 -14.78 -9.62 17.92
CA HIS A 135 -15.03 -10.51 19.05
C HIS A 135 -14.35 -11.85 18.81
N VAL A 136 -13.11 -11.95 19.28
CA VAL A 136 -12.29 -13.15 19.20
C VAL A 136 -12.27 -13.87 20.54
N ASP A 137 -12.15 -15.20 20.48
CA ASP A 137 -12.06 -16.04 21.68
C ASP A 137 -10.81 -15.71 22.51
N THR A 138 -9.68 -15.40 21.85
CA THR A 138 -8.44 -15.02 22.56
C THR A 138 -7.50 -14.23 21.65
N ILE A 139 -6.96 -13.11 22.13
CA ILE A 139 -5.91 -12.35 21.44
C ILE A 139 -4.53 -12.95 21.77
N VAL A 140 -3.66 -13.07 20.78
CA VAL A 140 -2.24 -13.42 20.96
C VAL A 140 -1.43 -12.13 20.95
N THR A 141 -0.69 -11.87 22.02
CA THR A 141 0.09 -10.65 22.18
C THR A 141 1.56 -10.92 22.46
N GLU A 142 2.40 -9.98 22.07
CA GLU A 142 3.85 -10.02 22.28
C GLU A 142 4.38 -8.67 22.74
N ASN A 143 5.33 -8.68 23.68
CA ASN A 143 6.00 -7.47 24.10
C ASN A 143 7.13 -7.15 23.12
N LEU A 144 6.93 -6.11 22.30
CA LEU A 144 7.90 -5.61 21.34
C LEU A 144 8.28 -4.19 21.78
N ASN A 145 9.54 -4.02 22.18
CA ASN A 145 10.11 -2.73 22.63
C ASN A 145 9.28 -2.05 23.72
N THR A 146 8.94 -2.78 24.78
CA THR A 146 8.18 -2.28 25.94
C THR A 146 6.70 -1.98 25.68
N VAL A 147 6.22 -2.20 24.45
CA VAL A 147 4.81 -2.07 24.07
C VAL A 147 4.24 -3.44 23.74
N LEU A 148 3.07 -3.74 24.30
CA LEU A 148 2.36 -5.00 24.02
C LEU A 148 1.62 -4.88 22.69
N HIS A 149 2.01 -5.67 21.71
CA HIS A 149 1.39 -5.68 20.38
C HIS A 149 0.52 -6.93 20.21
N THR A 150 -0.59 -6.80 19.49
CA THR A 150 -1.39 -7.95 19.04
C THR A 150 -0.72 -8.58 17.82
N THR A 151 -0.23 -9.80 17.93
CA THR A 151 0.46 -10.51 16.84
C THR A 151 -0.36 -11.66 16.27
N GLY A 152 -1.55 -11.90 16.81
CA GLY A 152 -2.48 -12.87 16.27
C GLY A 152 -3.77 -13.00 17.07
N TRP A 153 -4.62 -13.91 16.62
CA TRP A 153 -5.95 -14.14 17.14
C TRP A 153 -6.26 -15.64 17.11
N LYS A 154 -6.92 -16.13 18.16
CA LYS A 154 -7.54 -17.45 18.18
C LYS A 154 -9.05 -17.28 18.05
N LEU A 155 -9.64 -17.95 17.08
CA LEU A 155 -11.07 -17.89 16.79
C LEU A 155 -11.59 -19.21 16.23
N LEU A 156 -12.89 -19.45 16.37
CA LEU A 156 -13.58 -20.58 15.76
C LEU A 156 -13.63 -20.45 14.23
N GLY A 157 -13.67 -21.56 13.51
CA GLY A 157 -13.73 -21.55 12.04
C GLY A 157 -14.95 -20.81 11.48
N SER A 158 -16.07 -20.79 12.21
CA SER A 158 -17.24 -19.96 11.87
C SER A 158 -16.92 -18.46 11.78
N LEU A 159 -16.16 -17.92 12.74
CA LEU A 159 -15.70 -16.52 12.74
C LEU A 159 -14.63 -16.29 11.66
N LEU A 160 -13.80 -17.31 11.36
CA LEU A 160 -12.78 -17.19 10.33
C LEU A 160 -13.42 -17.05 8.95
N ILE A 161 -14.46 -17.84 8.68
CA ILE A 161 -15.27 -17.70 7.46
C ILE A 161 -15.90 -16.31 7.39
N GLU A 162 -16.38 -15.77 8.51
CA GLU A 162 -16.92 -14.41 8.56
C GLU A 162 -15.85 -13.37 8.18
N TRP A 163 -14.64 -13.46 8.73
CA TRP A 163 -13.52 -12.58 8.41
C TRP A 163 -13.21 -12.57 6.91
N PHE A 164 -13.25 -13.73 6.24
CA PHE A 164 -13.11 -13.80 4.78
C PHE A 164 -14.31 -13.21 4.03
N LYS A 165 -15.54 -13.50 4.47
CA LYS A 165 -16.77 -12.97 3.81
C LYS A 165 -16.84 -11.45 3.82
N ILE A 166 -16.41 -10.83 4.93
CA ILE A 166 -16.38 -9.36 5.04
C ILE A 166 -15.10 -8.73 4.48
N LYS A 167 -14.19 -9.54 3.93
CA LYS A 167 -12.88 -9.15 3.39
C LYS A 167 -11.92 -8.53 4.41
N LEU A 168 -12.04 -8.91 5.68
CA LEU A 168 -10.98 -8.62 6.66
C LEU A 168 -9.74 -9.45 6.38
N LEU A 169 -9.94 -10.69 5.90
CA LEU A 169 -8.92 -11.53 5.31
C LEU A 169 -9.25 -11.80 3.85
N TYR A 170 -8.22 -11.95 3.02
CA TYR A 170 -8.37 -12.44 1.65
C TYR A 170 -7.17 -13.30 1.24
N ALA A 171 -7.36 -14.15 0.24
CA ALA A 171 -6.32 -15.00 -0.30
C ALA A 171 -5.87 -14.49 -1.69
N PHE A 172 -4.58 -14.54 -1.95
CA PHE A 172 -3.97 -14.20 -3.24
C PHE A 172 -2.63 -14.93 -3.36
N GLU A 173 -2.30 -15.48 -4.53
CA GLU A 173 -1.04 -16.22 -4.78
C GLU A 173 -0.69 -17.24 -3.67
N ASN A 174 -1.68 -18.06 -3.28
CA ASN A 174 -1.58 -19.04 -2.19
C ASN A 174 -1.14 -18.49 -0.81
N ARG A 175 -1.33 -17.20 -0.55
CA ARG A 175 -1.09 -16.55 0.74
C ARG A 175 -2.35 -15.87 1.23
N VAL A 176 -2.41 -15.64 2.54
CA VAL A 176 -3.53 -14.92 3.17
C VAL A 176 -3.04 -13.57 3.67
N PHE A 177 -3.84 -12.54 3.43
CA PHE A 177 -3.52 -11.16 3.72
C PHE A 177 -4.60 -10.50 4.59
N MET A 178 -4.21 -9.46 5.33
CA MET A 178 -5.07 -8.56 6.08
C MET A 178 -4.67 -7.11 5.76
N GLU A 179 -5.67 -6.25 5.54
CA GLU A 179 -5.45 -4.82 5.33
C GLU A 179 -4.72 -4.18 6.52
N ARG A 180 -3.59 -3.49 6.27
CA ARG A 180 -2.80 -2.88 7.34
C ARG A 180 -3.58 -1.81 8.09
N LYS A 181 -4.33 -0.95 7.40
CA LYS A 181 -5.11 0.11 8.04
C LYS A 181 -6.14 -0.46 9.01
N ALA A 182 -6.80 -1.56 8.64
CA ALA A 182 -7.75 -2.23 9.52
C ALA A 182 -7.07 -2.71 10.80
N TYR A 183 -5.86 -3.26 10.69
CA TYR A 183 -5.05 -3.68 11.84
C TYR A 183 -4.55 -2.49 12.69
N VAL A 184 -3.87 -1.51 12.05
CA VAL A 184 -3.25 -0.36 12.72
C VAL A 184 -4.27 0.46 13.48
N LYS A 185 -5.47 0.70 12.94
CA LYS A 185 -6.51 1.48 13.64
C LYS A 185 -7.11 0.78 14.86
N ARG A 186 -6.98 -0.55 14.96
CA ARG A 186 -7.68 -1.37 15.97
C ARG A 186 -6.80 -1.81 17.12
N HIS A 187 -5.49 -1.89 16.91
CA HIS A 187 -4.57 -2.43 17.90
C HIS A 187 -3.63 -1.35 18.42
N ASP A 188 -3.38 -1.39 19.73
CA ASP A 188 -2.34 -0.59 20.36
C ASP A 188 -0.98 -1.05 19.84
N GLY A 189 -0.11 -0.09 19.54
CA GLY A 189 1.21 -0.40 19.04
C GLY A 189 1.94 0.77 18.41
N VAL A 190 3.16 0.47 17.97
CA VAL A 190 3.98 1.34 17.15
C VAL A 190 4.24 0.63 15.83
N TYR A 191 3.92 1.32 14.74
CA TYR A 191 3.96 0.80 13.39
C TYR A 191 4.82 1.71 12.53
N SER A 192 5.58 1.13 11.61
CA SER A 192 6.40 1.88 10.68
C SER A 192 6.10 1.46 9.26
N HIS A 193 5.91 2.44 8.40
CA HIS A 193 5.77 2.28 6.97
C HIS A 193 6.93 3.02 6.29
N ALA A 194 7.62 2.35 5.39
CA ALA A 194 8.73 2.95 4.66
C ALA A 194 8.82 2.37 3.24
N TRP A 195 9.49 3.09 2.34
CA TRP A 195 9.93 2.53 1.07
C TRP A 195 11.46 2.32 1.05
N THR A 196 11.88 1.16 0.57
CA THR A 196 13.29 0.80 0.39
C THR A 196 13.53 0.36 -1.05
N ALA A 197 14.70 0.67 -1.60
CA ALA A 197 15.03 0.28 -2.96
C ALA A 197 15.12 -1.25 -3.14
N GLU A 198 15.45 -1.99 -2.07
CA GLU A 198 15.60 -3.45 -2.11
C GLU A 198 14.28 -4.19 -1.95
N LYS A 199 13.43 -3.78 -1.00
CA LYS A 199 12.21 -4.51 -0.63
C LYS A 199 10.93 -3.82 -1.12
N GLY A 200 11.03 -2.65 -1.73
CA GLY A 200 9.88 -1.80 -2.03
C GLY A 200 9.25 -1.27 -0.75
N TYR A 201 7.92 -1.28 -0.67
CA TYR A 201 7.17 -0.88 0.52
C TYR A 201 7.34 -1.90 1.64
N VAL A 202 7.65 -1.40 2.83
CA VAL A 202 7.90 -2.21 4.03
C VAL A 202 6.96 -1.72 5.14
N PHE A 203 6.34 -2.68 5.82
CA PHE A 203 5.60 -2.46 7.04
C PHE A 203 6.26 -3.23 8.19
N GLU A 204 6.51 -2.56 9.31
CA GLU A 204 7.14 -3.16 10.48
C GLU A 204 6.37 -2.84 11.76
N ILE A 205 6.11 -3.88 12.55
CA ILE A 205 5.49 -3.81 13.87
C ILE A 205 6.57 -3.74 14.93
N GLY A 206 6.41 -2.84 15.90
CA GLY A 206 7.23 -2.80 17.11
C GLY A 206 8.67 -2.37 16.86
N LEU A 207 8.89 -1.30 16.08
CA LEU A 207 10.21 -0.65 15.98
C LEU A 207 10.56 0.17 17.24
N PRO A 208 11.85 0.36 17.56
CA PRO A 208 12.26 1.11 18.74
C PRO A 208 12.14 2.62 18.49
N GLU A 209 11.24 3.30 19.20
CA GLU A 209 11.14 4.77 19.17
C GLU A 209 12.29 5.42 19.97
N PRO A 210 12.83 6.53 19.49
CA PRO A 210 12.98 7.73 20.30
C PRO A 210 11.73 8.60 20.13
N ILE A 211 11.01 8.89 21.22
CA ILE A 211 9.90 9.84 21.24
C ILE A 211 10.45 11.20 20.82
N HIS A 212 10.10 11.66 19.62
CA HIS A 212 10.47 13.01 19.18
C HIS A 212 9.33 13.98 19.52
N PRO A 213 9.64 15.16 20.08
CA PRO A 213 8.66 16.24 20.13
C PRO A 213 8.26 16.60 18.69
N GLY A 214 6.95 16.58 18.41
CA GLY A 214 6.38 16.95 17.11
C GLY A 214 5.62 15.85 16.37
N SER A 215 4.95 14.93 17.06
CA SER A 215 4.01 14.02 16.39
C SER A 215 2.68 14.73 16.07
N ALA A 216 2.19 14.55 14.85
CA ALA A 216 0.90 15.04 14.40
C ALA A 216 -0.21 14.15 14.97
N ARG A 217 -1.21 14.73 15.65
CA ARG A 217 -2.29 13.96 16.27
C ARG A 217 -3.57 14.02 15.44
N GLU A 218 -4.17 12.86 15.22
CA GLU A 218 -5.47 12.72 14.57
C GLU A 218 -6.58 13.26 15.48
N ASP A 219 -7.41 14.14 14.94
CA ASP A 219 -8.61 14.71 15.56
C ASP A 219 -9.79 14.44 14.62
N ASP A 220 -10.83 13.76 15.10
CA ASP A 220 -11.99 13.34 14.31
C ASP A 220 -11.64 12.70 12.95
N GLN A 221 -10.68 11.78 12.95
CA GLN A 221 -10.15 11.07 11.78
C GLN A 221 -9.25 11.87 10.82
N PHE A 222 -8.93 13.12 11.15
CA PHE A 222 -8.13 13.99 10.30
C PHE A 222 -6.99 14.67 11.05
N LEU A 223 -5.92 14.94 10.31
CA LEU A 223 -4.87 15.87 10.66
C LEU A 223 -5.23 17.24 10.08
N ARG A 224 -5.05 18.31 10.87
CA ARG A 224 -5.19 19.68 10.39
C ARG A 224 -3.88 20.10 9.74
N VAL A 225 -3.93 20.53 8.48
CA VAL A 225 -2.73 20.90 7.72
C VAL A 225 -2.95 22.16 6.91
N THR A 226 -1.85 22.78 6.53
CA THR A 226 -1.82 23.75 5.43
C THR A 226 -1.14 23.09 4.25
N VAL A 227 -1.79 23.12 3.09
CA VAL A 227 -1.24 22.58 1.85
C VAL A 227 -0.80 23.75 0.98
N ASP A 228 0.45 23.71 0.55
CA ASP A 228 1.00 24.66 -0.39
C ASP A 228 1.36 23.98 -1.71
N ARG A 229 1.00 24.62 -2.82
CA ARG A 229 1.43 24.21 -4.16
C ARG A 229 2.35 25.27 -4.73
N GLY A 230 3.65 25.01 -4.70
CA GLY A 230 4.65 26.03 -4.99
C GLY A 230 4.56 27.24 -4.05
N SER A 231 4.96 28.42 -4.52
CA SER A 231 5.02 29.64 -3.70
C SER A 231 3.74 30.48 -3.69
N SER A 232 2.69 30.11 -4.44
CA SER A 232 1.58 31.02 -4.76
C SER A 232 0.23 30.65 -4.14
N GLU A 233 -0.01 29.39 -3.78
CA GLU A 233 -1.31 28.94 -3.27
C GLU A 233 -1.11 28.20 -1.94
N GLN A 234 -1.67 28.74 -0.86
CA GLN A 234 -1.74 28.10 0.46
C GLN A 234 -3.20 28.01 0.86
N PHE A 235 -3.64 26.85 1.33
CA PHE A 235 -4.98 26.73 1.89
C PHE A 235 -5.01 25.73 3.05
N PRO A 236 -5.81 26.00 4.09
CA PRO A 236 -6.06 25.04 5.15
C PRO A 236 -6.81 23.84 4.57
N ALA A 237 -6.40 22.64 4.96
CA ALA A 237 -7.05 21.41 4.55
C ALA A 237 -7.12 20.42 5.71
N LYS A 238 -8.06 19.47 5.60
CA LYS A 238 -8.02 18.24 6.38
C LYS A 238 -7.14 17.24 5.64
N MET A 239 -6.40 16.45 6.37
CA MET A 239 -5.55 15.40 5.82
C MET A 239 -5.81 14.08 6.52
N ARG A 240 -5.80 12.97 5.78
CA ARG A 240 -5.76 11.63 6.37
C ARG A 240 -4.69 10.79 5.69
N VAL A 241 -4.13 9.87 6.46
CA VAL A 241 -3.10 8.94 5.98
C VAL A 241 -3.81 7.62 5.62
N ASP A 242 -3.65 7.18 4.37
CA ASP A 242 -4.29 5.98 3.83
C ASP A 242 -3.31 5.19 2.96
N LEU A 243 -2.28 4.63 3.61
CA LEU A 243 -1.13 4.01 2.95
C LEU A 243 -1.46 2.72 2.18
N ASP A 244 -2.70 2.24 2.26
CA ASP A 244 -3.20 1.10 1.49
C ASP A 244 -3.74 1.54 0.11
N THR A 245 -3.73 2.84 -0.18
CA THR A 245 -4.07 3.40 -1.49
C THR A 245 -2.83 3.74 -2.31
N GLU A 246 -2.87 3.47 -3.61
CA GLU A 246 -1.74 3.73 -4.53
C GLU A 246 -1.65 5.18 -5.01
N THR A 247 -2.57 6.04 -4.58
CA THR A 247 -2.70 7.39 -5.12
C THR A 247 -2.64 8.44 -4.03
N VAL A 248 -2.32 9.67 -4.42
CA VAL A 248 -2.53 10.85 -3.57
C VAL A 248 -3.83 11.49 -4.02
N SER A 249 -4.85 11.51 -3.14
CA SER A 249 -6.07 12.24 -3.44
C SER A 249 -5.97 13.66 -2.92
N ILE A 250 -6.21 14.65 -3.77
CA ILE A 250 -6.08 16.07 -3.43
C ILE A 250 -7.44 16.78 -3.44
N PRO A 251 -7.62 17.82 -2.60
CA PRO A 251 -8.85 18.60 -2.57
C PRO A 251 -9.23 19.17 -3.95
N PRO A 252 -10.53 19.29 -4.29
CA PRO A 252 -11.00 19.82 -5.56
C PRO A 252 -10.35 21.13 -6.05
N PRO A 253 -10.10 22.14 -5.20
CA PRO A 253 -9.41 23.37 -5.65
C PRO A 253 -8.00 23.06 -6.18
N LEU A 254 -7.24 22.24 -5.46
CA LEU A 254 -5.89 21.82 -5.84
C LEU A 254 -5.91 20.94 -7.09
N TYR A 255 -6.89 20.04 -7.19
CA TYR A 255 -7.04 19.16 -8.35
C TYR A 255 -7.26 19.94 -9.65
N ARG A 256 -8.11 20.96 -9.64
CA ARG A 256 -8.34 21.82 -10.82
C ARG A 256 -7.09 22.56 -11.25
N SER A 257 -6.28 23.04 -10.29
CA SER A 257 -5.00 23.68 -10.58
C SER A 257 -4.00 22.68 -11.19
N CYS A 258 -3.87 21.47 -10.62
CA CYS A 258 -3.04 20.40 -11.19
C CYS A 258 -3.50 20.01 -12.60
N GLN A 259 -4.81 19.83 -12.79
CA GLN A 259 -5.40 19.48 -14.07
C GLN A 259 -5.10 20.53 -15.15
N ARG A 260 -5.22 21.83 -14.82
CA ARG A 260 -4.92 22.91 -15.75
C ARG A 260 -3.48 22.83 -16.25
N ASP A 261 -2.54 22.65 -15.33
CA ASP A 261 -1.11 22.62 -15.67
C ASP A 261 -0.79 21.36 -16.48
N LEU A 262 -1.31 20.21 -16.07
CA LEU A 262 -1.14 18.96 -16.81
C LEU A 262 -1.74 19.02 -18.23
N ASN A 263 -2.88 19.67 -18.40
CA ASN A 263 -3.49 19.86 -19.73
C ASN A 263 -2.64 20.76 -20.65
N ILE A 264 -2.02 21.81 -20.12
CA ILE A 264 -1.06 22.65 -20.89
C ILE A 264 0.10 21.80 -21.41
N LEU A 265 0.46 20.77 -20.65
CA LEU A 265 1.57 19.87 -20.90
C LEU A 265 1.17 18.65 -21.74
N HIS A 266 -0.02 18.68 -22.35
CA HIS A 266 -0.57 17.62 -23.19
C HIS A 266 -0.76 16.28 -22.47
N PHE A 267 -0.87 16.28 -21.15
CA PHE A 267 -1.39 15.13 -20.42
C PHE A 267 -2.90 15.05 -20.61
N TRP A 268 -3.42 13.83 -20.75
CA TRP A 268 -4.84 13.55 -20.87
C TRP A 268 -5.34 12.74 -19.68
N VAL A 269 -6.64 12.83 -19.41
CA VAL A 269 -7.29 12.01 -18.39
C VAL A 269 -7.54 10.61 -18.96
N ALA A 270 -7.04 9.59 -18.29
CA ALA A 270 -7.31 8.18 -18.53
C ALA A 270 -8.05 7.57 -17.33
N LYS A 271 -8.53 6.33 -17.47
CA LYS A 271 -9.06 5.56 -16.35
C LYS A 271 -8.05 4.51 -15.93
N ASP A 272 -7.83 4.37 -14.63
CA ASP A 272 -7.06 3.26 -14.06
C ASP A 272 -7.86 1.95 -14.09
N GLY A 273 -7.26 0.86 -13.60
CA GLY A 273 -7.91 -0.46 -13.50
C GLY A 273 -9.15 -0.48 -12.59
N ASN A 274 -9.31 0.51 -11.73
CA ASN A 274 -10.44 0.69 -10.82
C ASN A 274 -11.48 1.69 -11.37
N GLY A 275 -11.28 2.20 -12.60
CA GLY A 275 -12.17 3.17 -13.23
C GLY A 275 -11.98 4.62 -12.76
N ASN A 276 -10.99 4.90 -11.93
CA ASN A 276 -10.67 6.24 -11.44
C ASN A 276 -9.93 7.06 -12.49
N ALA A 277 -10.16 8.38 -12.48
CA ALA A 277 -9.47 9.30 -13.36
C ALA A 277 -8.01 9.53 -12.93
N VAL A 278 -7.07 9.23 -13.82
CA VAL A 278 -5.62 9.48 -13.68
C VAL A 278 -5.12 10.30 -14.87
N PHE A 279 -3.96 10.96 -14.74
CA PHE A 279 -3.37 11.72 -15.85
C PHE A 279 -2.25 10.93 -16.53
N GLN A 280 -2.27 10.86 -17.85
CA GLN A 280 -1.28 10.15 -18.67
C GLN A 280 -0.70 11.04 -19.76
N GLY A 281 0.56 10.82 -20.10
CA GLY A 281 1.29 11.60 -21.10
C GLY A 281 2.54 10.86 -21.58
N ALA A 282 3.18 11.34 -22.65
CA ALA A 282 4.46 10.77 -23.09
C ALA A 282 5.56 11.12 -22.08
N TYR A 283 6.49 10.20 -21.83
CA TYR A 283 7.63 10.46 -20.93
C TYR A 283 8.50 11.61 -21.42
N SER A 284 8.66 11.73 -22.75
CA SER A 284 9.36 12.86 -23.36
C SER A 284 8.76 14.20 -22.94
N SER A 285 7.44 14.27 -22.73
CA SER A 285 6.77 15.49 -22.29
C SER A 285 7.22 15.97 -20.90
N ILE A 286 7.72 15.09 -20.02
CA ILE A 286 8.29 15.48 -18.71
C ILE A 286 9.73 15.99 -18.85
N ASN A 287 10.54 15.34 -19.67
CA ASN A 287 11.90 15.82 -19.94
C ASN A 287 11.88 17.14 -20.68
N ASP A 288 10.97 17.28 -21.64
CA ASP A 288 10.67 18.52 -22.34
C ASP A 288 10.16 19.59 -21.35
N LEU A 289 9.41 19.20 -20.31
CA LEU A 289 8.99 20.07 -19.20
C LEU A 289 10.17 20.59 -18.39
N ALA A 290 11.14 19.73 -18.07
CA ALA A 290 12.32 20.11 -17.32
C ALA A 290 13.17 21.12 -18.09
N ILE A 291 13.14 21.05 -19.43
CA ILE A 291 13.92 21.90 -20.33
C ILE A 291 13.17 23.20 -20.68
N MET A 292 11.90 23.11 -21.11
CA MET A 292 11.11 24.25 -21.56
C MET A 292 10.50 25.07 -20.41
N HIS A 293 10.18 24.40 -19.30
CA HIS A 293 9.48 24.98 -18.17
C HIS A 293 10.12 24.58 -16.83
N PRO A 294 11.43 24.88 -16.61
CA PRO A 294 12.14 24.46 -15.40
C PRO A 294 11.51 25.00 -14.11
N CYS A 295 10.73 26.09 -14.20
CA CYS A 295 10.01 26.68 -13.07
C CYS A 295 8.62 26.05 -12.79
N GLU A 296 8.04 25.26 -13.71
CA GLU A 296 6.68 24.71 -13.55
C GLU A 296 6.68 23.33 -12.89
N LEU A 297 7.69 22.49 -13.17
CA LEU A 297 7.89 21.19 -12.52
C LEU A 297 7.92 21.28 -10.98
N PRO A 298 8.72 22.19 -10.38
CA PRO A 298 8.75 22.38 -8.94
C PRO A 298 7.40 22.81 -8.34
N LYS A 299 6.51 23.46 -9.11
CA LYS A 299 5.18 23.87 -8.67
C LYS A 299 4.20 22.71 -8.57
N MET A 300 4.48 21.57 -9.20
CA MET A 300 3.65 20.38 -9.03
C MET A 300 3.90 19.67 -7.71
N ALA A 301 5.04 19.93 -7.06
CA ALA A 301 5.27 19.41 -5.73
C ALA A 301 4.26 19.99 -4.72
N ILE A 302 3.80 19.14 -3.80
CA ILE A 302 2.85 19.50 -2.77
C ILE A 302 3.62 19.60 -1.46
N THR A 303 3.65 20.79 -0.87
CA THR A 303 4.20 20.98 0.48
C THR A 303 3.07 20.87 1.48
N VAL A 304 3.24 20.00 2.47
CA VAL A 304 2.30 19.83 3.57
C VAL A 304 2.95 20.38 4.81
N ARG A 305 2.28 21.32 5.47
CA ARG A 305 2.67 21.86 6.77
C ARG A 305 1.70 21.36 7.82
N ILE A 306 2.23 20.70 8.83
CA ILE A 306 1.47 20.21 9.97
C ILE A 306 1.87 21.04 11.20
N PRO A 307 0.90 21.67 11.90
CA PRO A 307 1.17 22.34 13.16
C PRO A 307 1.94 21.42 14.12
N ASP A 308 3.00 21.96 14.74
CA ASP A 308 3.85 21.28 15.72
C ASP A 308 4.66 20.07 15.22
N ALA A 309 4.35 19.53 14.03
CA ALA A 309 5.02 18.37 13.43
C ALA A 309 5.91 18.71 12.22
N GLY A 310 5.99 19.99 11.86
CA GLY A 310 6.87 20.49 10.81
C GLY A 310 6.24 20.46 9.43
N SER A 311 7.07 20.39 8.39
CA SER A 311 6.61 20.37 7.01
C SER A 311 7.41 19.40 6.17
N PHE A 312 6.76 18.82 5.17
CA PHE A 312 7.41 17.98 4.18
C PHE A 312 6.89 18.27 2.79
N ARG A 313 7.64 17.82 1.78
CA ARG A 313 7.34 18.02 0.37
C ARG A 313 7.15 16.68 -0.32
N ILE A 314 6.01 16.51 -0.97
CA ILE A 314 5.72 15.39 -1.86
C ILE A 314 6.13 15.83 -3.27
N ASN A 315 7.30 15.35 -3.69
CA ASN A 315 7.82 15.66 -5.02
C ASN A 315 7.01 14.97 -6.11
N LEU A 316 7.04 15.53 -7.31
CA LEU A 316 6.35 14.99 -8.48
C LEU A 316 6.67 13.50 -8.71
N SER A 317 7.94 13.13 -8.56
CA SER A 317 8.42 11.76 -8.75
C SER A 317 7.70 10.75 -7.86
N ALA A 318 7.33 11.14 -6.64
CA ALA A 318 6.76 10.23 -5.63
C ALA A 318 5.41 9.64 -6.06
N TYR A 319 4.66 10.35 -6.89
CA TYR A 319 3.35 9.92 -7.41
C TYR A 319 3.34 9.80 -8.93
N THR A 320 4.51 9.57 -9.53
CA THR A 320 4.65 9.41 -10.99
C THR A 320 5.19 8.03 -11.34
N VAL A 321 4.47 7.30 -12.18
CA VAL A 321 4.89 5.97 -12.65
C VAL A 321 5.22 6.02 -14.14
N TYR A 322 6.30 5.35 -14.51
CA TYR A 322 6.76 5.24 -15.90
C TYR A 322 6.59 3.82 -16.41
N ASP A 323 5.92 3.68 -17.54
CA ASP A 323 5.67 2.37 -18.16
C ASP A 323 5.65 2.50 -19.68
N GLU A 324 6.52 1.76 -20.37
CA GLU A 324 6.61 1.72 -21.85
C GLU A 324 6.65 3.09 -22.55
N GLY A 325 7.29 4.10 -21.93
CA GLY A 325 7.38 5.46 -22.48
C GLY A 325 6.16 6.34 -22.20
N ILE A 326 5.18 5.84 -21.45
CA ILE A 326 4.06 6.60 -20.89
C ILE A 326 4.37 6.94 -19.44
N CYS A 327 4.08 8.18 -19.07
CA CYS A 327 4.07 8.65 -17.70
C CYS A 327 2.63 8.71 -17.19
N THR A 328 2.38 8.17 -16.00
CA THR A 328 1.10 8.26 -15.31
C THR A 328 1.26 8.97 -13.97
N PHE A 329 0.48 10.02 -13.72
CA PHE A 329 0.38 10.66 -12.42
C PHE A 329 -0.72 10.01 -11.57
N LEU A 330 -0.32 9.49 -10.42
CA LEU A 330 -1.17 8.85 -9.42
C LEU A 330 -1.81 9.89 -8.48
N ILE A 331 -2.32 10.99 -9.05
CA ILE A 331 -3.10 12.01 -8.35
C ILE A 331 -4.57 11.87 -8.71
N MET A 332 -5.41 11.83 -7.68
CA MET A 332 -6.85 11.76 -7.82
C MET A 332 -7.54 12.98 -7.18
N GLN A 333 -8.75 13.27 -7.63
CA GLN A 333 -9.59 14.25 -6.95
C GLN A 333 -10.21 13.58 -5.71
N SER A 334 -10.06 14.23 -4.56
CA SER A 334 -10.69 13.78 -3.32
C SER A 334 -12.21 14.00 -3.33
N LYS A 335 -12.95 13.08 -2.69
CA LYS A 335 -14.41 13.12 -2.58
C LYS A 335 -14.92 13.98 -1.41
N ASP A 336 -14.12 14.13 -0.37
CA ASP A 336 -14.49 14.72 0.93
C ASP A 336 -13.70 16.01 1.25
N ASP A 337 -13.12 16.64 0.24
CA ASP A 337 -12.30 17.87 0.35
C ASP A 337 -11.05 17.69 1.25
N ALA A 338 -10.69 16.45 1.59
CA ALA A 338 -9.48 16.14 2.34
C ALA A 338 -8.31 15.77 1.40
N LEU A 339 -7.09 16.06 1.85
CA LEU A 339 -5.87 15.48 1.32
C LEU A 339 -5.74 14.05 1.84
N VAL A 340 -5.64 13.06 0.94
CA VAL A 340 -5.43 11.66 1.31
C VAL A 340 -4.04 11.24 0.86
N LEU A 341 -3.19 10.92 1.83
CA LEU A 341 -1.82 10.48 1.60
C LEU A 341 -1.78 8.96 1.44
N GLY A 342 -1.67 8.49 0.19
CA GLY A 342 -1.45 7.07 -0.12
C GLY A 342 0.00 6.63 -0.02
N ALA A 343 0.25 5.37 -0.36
CA ALA A 343 1.56 4.74 -0.45
C ALA A 343 2.64 5.56 -1.19
N PRO A 344 2.33 6.34 -2.26
CA PRO A 344 3.29 7.25 -2.89
C PRO A 344 4.10 8.14 -1.94
N ILE A 345 3.54 8.57 -0.79
CA ILE A 345 4.29 9.38 0.16
C ILE A 345 5.53 8.66 0.72
N LEU A 346 5.51 7.33 0.74
CA LEU A 346 6.58 6.52 1.31
C LEU A 346 7.90 6.62 0.53
N GLU A 347 7.85 7.05 -0.73
CA GLU A 347 9.05 7.37 -1.50
C GLU A 347 9.79 8.60 -0.96
N SER A 348 9.06 9.52 -0.34
CA SER A 348 9.60 10.77 0.22
C SER A 348 9.82 10.69 1.73
N CYS A 349 8.96 9.98 2.46
CA CYS A 349 8.96 9.94 3.91
C CYS A 349 8.68 8.54 4.46
N SER A 350 9.41 8.12 5.49
CA SER A 350 8.91 7.04 6.34
C SER A 350 7.83 7.59 7.28
N VAL A 351 6.76 6.82 7.49
CA VAL A 351 5.64 7.18 8.36
C VAL A 351 5.61 6.25 9.56
N ILE A 352 5.78 6.80 10.75
CA ILE A 352 5.60 6.08 12.01
C ILE A 352 4.22 6.42 12.56
N ILE A 353 3.45 5.39 12.91
CA ILE A 353 2.11 5.51 13.47
C ILE A 353 2.14 4.92 14.87
N ARG A 354 1.78 5.72 15.86
CA ARG A 354 1.54 5.27 17.22
C ARG A 354 0.04 5.24 17.45
N ASN A 355 -0.48 4.04 17.64
CA ASN A 355 -1.86 3.86 18.08
C ASN A 355 -1.87 3.62 19.58
N THR A 356 -2.55 4.50 20.28
CA THR A 356 -3.13 4.18 21.57
C THR A 356 -4.64 4.16 21.35
N ASN A 357 -5.38 3.27 21.98
CA ASN A 357 -6.85 3.11 21.86
C ASN A 357 -7.69 4.40 22.05
N ARG A 358 -7.03 5.54 22.30
CA ARG A 358 -7.56 6.89 22.43
C ARG A 358 -7.13 7.86 21.32
N GLU A 359 -5.93 7.69 20.75
CA GLU A 359 -5.36 8.61 19.75
C GLU A 359 -4.43 7.89 18.77
N LEU A 360 -4.51 8.29 17.49
CA LEU A 360 -3.52 7.99 16.47
C LEU A 360 -2.58 9.19 16.33
N ALA A 361 -1.30 8.95 16.51
CA ALA A 361 -0.25 9.94 16.32
C ALA A 361 0.68 9.52 15.19
N TYR A 362 1.05 10.48 14.34
CA TYR A 362 1.87 10.27 13.15
C TYR A 362 3.18 11.04 13.28
N GLN A 363 4.27 10.41 12.84
CA GLN A 363 5.54 11.06 12.63
C GLN A 363 6.00 10.81 11.20
N PHE A 364 6.38 11.88 10.51
CA PHE A 364 6.86 11.84 9.13
C PHE A 364 8.38 12.07 9.15
N LEU A 365 9.15 11.05 8.76
CA LEU A 365 10.61 11.10 8.66
C LEU A 365 10.98 11.21 7.19
N CYS A 366 11.11 12.45 6.70
CA CYS A 366 11.30 12.74 5.29
C CYS A 366 12.78 12.84 4.93
N ARG A 367 13.10 12.46 3.68
CA ARG A 367 14.43 12.61 3.09
C ARG A 367 14.54 14.03 2.53
N ASP A 368 15.59 14.75 2.89
CA ASP A 368 15.89 16.10 2.38
C ASP A 368 16.30 16.10 0.90
#